data_AF-A0ABD0P5G0-F1
#
_entry.id   AF-A0ABD0P5G0-F1
#
_cell.length_a   1.000
_cell.length_b   1.000
_cell.length_c   1.000
_cell.angle_alpha   90.00
_cell.angle_beta   90.00
_cell.angle_gamma   90.00
#
_symmetry.space_group_name_H-M   'P 1'
#
loop_
_entity.id
_entity.type
_entity.pdbx_description
1 polymer ?
#
loop_
_entity_poly.entity_id
_entity_poly.type
_entity_poly.pdbx_seq_one_letter_code
_entity_poly.pdbx_strand_id
1 'polypeptide(L)'
;MAKNIIDVPRDDLSKISDEELLKCSKEELLRRLRKVDSEKINLMVEHGNMMKDVNRRLQVHLHEIRSLKEVNQKLQEDNQELRELCCFLDDDRQKGKKLSREWQRFGRYTASVMWKEVGIFQQKLKDLETNQESVMRENVELKEIILMLDDERNGAGSRSSIDSQSSLTNLNGGSATVRDVGDGSSTSSTGSAGSPDHHHNHMHKPSEGKMVSIRRSMDDLSTNHLLRSIPNGLN
;
A
#
# COMPACT_ATOMS: atom_id res chain seq x y z
N MET A 1 -31.31 -9.23 -54.77
CA MET A 1 -32.28 -9.49 -55.85
C MET A 1 -31.77 -8.83 -57.12
N ALA A 2 -31.21 -9.62 -58.03
CA ALA A 2 -30.70 -9.14 -59.32
C ALA A 2 -31.89 -8.87 -60.25
N LYS A 3 -32.07 -7.63 -60.69
CA LYS A 3 -33.05 -7.31 -61.73
C LYS A 3 -32.43 -7.70 -63.08
N ASN A 4 -33.07 -8.65 -63.78
CA ASN A 4 -32.79 -8.96 -65.18
C ASN A 4 -32.87 -7.67 -66.00
N ILE A 5 -31.73 -7.22 -66.50
CA ILE A 5 -31.67 -6.18 -67.54
C ILE A 5 -32.09 -6.91 -68.81
N ILE A 6 -33.31 -6.64 -69.27
CA ILE A 6 -33.79 -7.10 -70.57
C ILE A 6 -32.91 -6.42 -71.60
N ASP A 7 -32.08 -7.21 -72.27
CA ASP A 7 -31.19 -6.79 -73.35
C ASP A 7 -32.05 -6.42 -74.56
N VAL A 8 -32.45 -5.15 -74.62
CA VAL A 8 -33.08 -4.57 -75.81
C VAL A 8 -32.03 -4.62 -76.93
N PRO A 9 -32.33 -5.15 -78.13
CA PRO A 9 -31.37 -5.23 -79.21
C PRO A 9 -30.82 -3.82 -79.50
N ARG A 10 -29.55 -3.59 -79.15
CA ARG A 10 -28.84 -2.39 -79.54
C ARG A 10 -28.63 -2.46 -81.05
N ASP A 11 -29.34 -1.62 -81.79
CA ASP A 11 -28.97 -1.29 -83.16
C ASP A 11 -27.66 -0.50 -83.09
N ASP A 12 -26.54 -1.21 -82.91
CA ASP A 12 -25.21 -0.62 -82.99
C ASP A 12 -25.05 -0.05 -84.40
N LEU A 13 -25.13 1.27 -84.53
CA LEU A 13 -24.86 1.94 -85.81
C LEU A 13 -23.45 1.62 -86.35
N SER A 14 -22.53 1.18 -85.49
CA SER A 14 -21.20 0.68 -85.89
C SER A 14 -21.23 -0.66 -86.64
N LYS A 15 -22.35 -1.39 -86.62
CA LYS A 15 -22.56 -2.65 -87.35
C LYS A 15 -23.30 -2.46 -88.68
N ILE A 16 -23.80 -1.26 -88.96
CA ILE A 16 -24.51 -0.93 -90.20
C ILE A 16 -23.46 -0.43 -91.20
N SER A 17 -23.41 -1.02 -92.40
CA SER A 17 -22.41 -0.60 -93.41
C SER A 17 -22.79 0.75 -94.01
N ASP A 18 -21.79 1.49 -94.50
CA ASP A 18 -22.01 2.78 -95.15
C ASP A 18 -22.98 2.68 -96.35
N GLU A 19 -22.97 1.54 -97.07
CA GLU A 19 -23.88 1.27 -98.19
C GLU A 19 -25.35 1.10 -97.76
N GLU A 20 -25.60 0.59 -96.55
CA GLU A 20 -26.95 0.45 -95.99
C GLU A 20 -27.46 1.78 -95.42
N LEU A 21 -26.56 2.58 -94.87
CA LEU A 21 -26.84 3.96 -94.45
C LEU A 21 -27.24 4.85 -95.63
N LEU A 22 -26.56 4.72 -96.77
CA LEU A 22 -26.86 5.47 -98.01
C LEU A 22 -28.24 5.16 -98.60
N LYS A 23 -28.79 3.97 -98.33
CA LYS A 23 -30.14 3.55 -98.78
C LYS A 23 -31.25 4.04 -97.85
N CYS A 24 -30.94 4.57 -96.66
CA CYS A 24 -31.92 5.07 -95.71
C CYS A 24 -32.45 6.45 -96.11
N SER A 25 -33.72 6.74 -95.80
CA SER A 25 -34.25 8.10 -95.97
C SER A 25 -33.66 9.06 -94.94
N LYS A 26 -33.68 10.35 -95.26
CA LYS A 26 -33.24 11.42 -94.35
C LYS A 26 -33.98 11.36 -93.02
N GLU A 27 -35.28 11.07 -93.00
CA GLU A 27 -36.06 10.95 -91.77
C GLU A 27 -35.63 9.76 -90.91
N GLU A 28 -35.30 8.62 -91.53
CA GLU A 28 -34.86 7.42 -90.82
C GLU A 28 -33.48 7.64 -90.16
N LEU A 29 -32.55 8.28 -90.87
CA LEU A 29 -31.25 8.66 -90.32
C LEU A 29 -31.38 9.62 -89.15
N LEU A 30 -32.26 10.63 -89.25
CA LEU A 30 -32.54 11.56 -88.15
C LEU A 30 -33.15 10.85 -86.93
N ARG A 31 -34.03 9.86 -87.15
CA ARG A 31 -34.64 9.07 -86.07
C ARG A 31 -33.59 8.22 -85.35
N ARG A 32 -32.71 7.55 -86.10
CA ARG A 32 -31.59 6.75 -85.56
C ARG A 32 -30.59 7.61 -84.79
N LEU A 33 -30.23 8.78 -85.33
CA LEU A 33 -29.34 9.73 -84.64
C LEU A 33 -29.92 10.17 -83.30
N ARG A 34 -31.19 10.61 -83.27
CA ARG A 34 -31.87 11.01 -82.03
C ARG A 34 -31.96 9.89 -81.00
N LYS A 35 -32.17 8.64 -81.45
CA LYS A 35 -32.18 7.45 -80.59
C LYS A 35 -30.81 7.27 -79.92
N VAL A 36 -29.72 7.28 -80.69
CA VAL A 36 -28.36 7.13 -80.14
C VAL A 36 -27.95 8.31 -79.26
N ASP A 37 -28.29 9.54 -79.62
CA ASP A 37 -28.02 10.71 -78.75
C ASP A 37 -28.74 10.58 -77.41
N SER A 38 -29.98 10.11 -77.41
CA SER A 38 -30.75 9.86 -76.18
C SER A 38 -30.13 8.73 -75.34
N GLU A 39 -29.71 7.64 -75.98
CA GLU A 39 -29.03 6.51 -75.32
C GLU A 39 -27.68 6.93 -74.73
N LYS A 40 -26.90 7.74 -75.45
CA LYS A 40 -25.64 8.31 -74.96
C LYS A 40 -25.87 9.17 -73.72
N ILE A 41 -26.88 10.05 -73.73
CA ILE A 41 -27.23 10.87 -72.57
C ILE A 41 -27.62 9.98 -71.39
N ASN A 42 -28.45 8.95 -71.61
CA ASN A 42 -28.85 8.01 -70.57
C ASN A 42 -27.64 7.26 -69.98
N LEU A 43 -26.74 6.75 -70.81
CA LEU A 43 -25.51 6.08 -70.35
C LEU A 43 -24.60 7.02 -69.55
N MET A 44 -24.49 8.29 -69.96
CA MET A 44 -23.73 9.28 -69.19
C MET A 44 -24.35 9.52 -67.81
N VAL A 45 -25.69 9.56 -67.71
CA VAL A 45 -26.39 9.68 -66.42
C VAL A 45 -26.19 8.44 -65.56
N GLU A 46 -26.33 7.24 -66.12
CA GLU A 46 -26.10 5.98 -65.40
C GLU A 46 -24.65 5.86 -64.89
N HIS A 47 -23.67 6.19 -65.74
CA HIS A 47 -22.26 6.23 -65.35
C HIS A 47 -22.01 7.25 -64.22
N GLY A 48 -22.61 8.44 -64.30
CA GLY A 48 -22.55 9.44 -63.24
C GLY A 48 -23.15 8.96 -61.91
N ASN A 49 -24.27 8.22 -61.97
CA ASN A 49 -24.89 7.62 -60.79
C ASN A 49 -24.04 6.51 -60.18
N MET A 50 -23.45 5.65 -61.02
CA MET A 50 -22.52 4.61 -60.58
C MET A 50 -21.30 5.21 -59.89
N MET A 51 -20.71 6.27 -60.46
CA MET A 51 -19.58 6.96 -59.86
C MET A 51 -19.92 7.58 -58.49
N LYS A 52 -21.12 8.17 -58.37
CA LYS A 52 -21.62 8.68 -57.08
C LYS A 52 -21.76 7.58 -56.04
N ASP A 53 -22.25 6.40 -56.43
CA ASP A 53 -22.39 5.26 -55.51
C ASP A 53 -21.02 4.71 -55.06
N VAL A 54 -20.06 4.57 -55.99
CA VAL A 54 -18.68 4.18 -55.67
C VAL A 54 -18.05 5.17 -54.67
N ASN A 55 -18.19 6.47 -54.92
CA ASN A 55 -17.67 7.50 -54.02
C ASN A 55 -18.36 7.45 -52.64
N ARG A 56 -19.67 7.22 -52.59
CA ARG A 56 -20.40 7.08 -51.34
C ARG A 56 -19.89 5.88 -50.52
N ARG A 57 -19.70 4.72 -51.15
CA ARG A 57 -19.18 3.52 -50.48
C ARG A 57 -17.74 3.74 -49.99
N LEU A 58 -16.90 4.38 -50.81
CA LEU A 58 -15.54 4.73 -50.42
C LEU A 58 -15.51 5.62 -49.17
N GLN A 59 -16.39 6.63 -49.10
CA GLN A 59 -16.48 7.50 -47.93
C GLN A 59 -16.88 6.75 -46.66
N VAL A 60 -17.80 5.79 -46.76
CA VAL A 60 -18.18 4.94 -45.62
C VAL A 60 -16.98 4.12 -45.13
N HIS A 61 -16.26 3.45 -46.03
CA HIS A 61 -15.07 2.68 -45.64
C HIS A 61 -13.96 3.57 -45.05
N LEU A 62 -13.75 4.78 -45.57
CA LEU A 62 -12.79 5.72 -44.99
C LEU A 62 -13.19 6.19 -43.58
N HIS A 63 -14.50 6.32 -43.31
CA HIS A 63 -14.97 6.63 -41.97
C HIS A 63 -14.75 5.44 -41.02
N GLU A 64 -15.05 4.23 -41.46
CA GLU A 64 -14.85 3.01 -40.68
C GLU A 64 -13.36 2.77 -40.37
N ILE A 65 -12.46 2.98 -41.33
CA ILE A 65 -11.01 2.90 -41.10
C ILE A 65 -10.56 3.89 -40.02
N ARG A 66 -11.11 5.12 -40.01
CA ARG A 66 -10.79 6.11 -38.96
C ARG A 66 -11.29 5.66 -37.58
N SER A 67 -12.54 5.20 -37.50
CA SER A 67 -13.12 4.70 -36.25
C SER A 67 -12.36 3.49 -35.70
N LEU A 68 -11.99 2.54 -36.55
CA LEU A 68 -11.17 1.38 -36.15
C LEU A 68 -9.79 1.79 -35.63
N LYS A 69 -9.18 2.83 -36.22
CA LYS A 69 -7.90 3.37 -35.71
C LYS A 69 -8.05 3.95 -34.31
N GLU A 70 -9.14 4.67 -34.03
CA GLU A 70 -9.41 5.23 -32.69
C GLU A 70 -9.60 4.12 -31.65
N VAL A 71 -10.37 3.08 -31.98
CA VAL A 71 -10.55 1.91 -31.08
C VAL A 71 -9.23 1.19 -30.84
N ASN A 72 -8.42 0.99 -31.88
CA ASN A 72 -7.12 0.34 -31.76
C ASN A 72 -6.15 1.16 -30.89
N GLN A 73 -6.12 2.48 -31.08
CA GLN A 73 -5.32 3.39 -30.25
C GLN A 73 -5.71 3.26 -28.77
N LYS A 74 -7.01 3.27 -28.47
CA LYS A 74 -7.50 3.08 -27.10
C LYS A 74 -7.09 1.72 -26.52
N LEU A 75 -7.21 0.65 -27.30
CA LEU A 75 -6.78 -0.68 -26.85
C LEU A 75 -5.28 -0.76 -26.59
N GLN A 76 -4.46 0.00 -27.31
CA GLN A 76 -3.02 0.10 -27.06
C GLN A 76 -2.73 0.86 -25.77
N GLU A 77 -3.43 1.97 -25.52
CA GLU A 77 -3.36 2.72 -24.26
C GLU A 77 -3.75 1.84 -23.07
N ASP A 78 -4.90 1.16 -23.14
CA ASP A 78 -5.34 0.22 -22.10
C ASP A 78 -4.33 -0.92 -21.90
N ASN A 79 -3.69 -1.43 -22.97
CA ASN A 79 -2.64 -2.45 -22.87
C ASN A 79 -1.40 -1.93 -22.14
N GLN A 80 -1.03 -0.68 -22.39
CA GLN A 80 0.11 -0.04 -21.75
C GLN A 80 -0.16 0.20 -20.26
N GLU A 81 -1.35 0.69 -19.91
CA GLU A 81 -1.78 0.86 -18.52
C GLU A 81 -1.79 -0.49 -17.77
N LEU A 82 -2.26 -1.56 -18.40
CA LEU A 82 -2.23 -2.90 -17.80
C LEU A 82 -0.80 -3.38 -17.52
N ARG A 83 0.16 -3.06 -18.39
CA ARG A 83 1.57 -3.40 -18.18
C ARG A 83 2.15 -2.63 -16.99
N GLU A 84 1.84 -1.34 -16.89
CA GLU A 84 2.26 -0.50 -15.77
C GLU A 84 1.67 -0.98 -14.45
N LEU A 85 0.39 -1.35 -14.45
CA LEU A 85 -0.27 -1.94 -13.28
C LEU A 85 0.37 -3.26 -12.86
N CYS A 86 0.75 -4.12 -13.82
CA CYS A 86 1.48 -5.36 -13.50
C CYS A 86 2.80 -5.06 -12.79
N CYS A 87 3.58 -4.09 -13.27
CA CYS A 87 4.82 -3.67 -12.62
C CYS A 87 4.57 -3.17 -11.19
N PHE A 88 3.57 -2.30 -11.00
CA PHE A 88 3.20 -1.78 -9.68
C PHE A 88 2.83 -2.90 -8.70
N LEU A 89 2.00 -3.85 -9.13
CA LEU A 89 1.57 -4.98 -8.29
C LEU A 89 2.73 -5.91 -7.94
N ASP A 90 3.67 -6.10 -8.86
CA ASP A 90 4.88 -6.89 -8.59
C ASP A 90 5.79 -6.23 -7.55
N ASP A 91 5.95 -4.90 -7.61
CA ASP A 91 6.69 -4.14 -6.60
C ASP A 91 6.04 -4.25 -5.23
N ASP A 92 4.71 -4.08 -5.15
CA ASP A 92 3.97 -4.19 -3.90
C ASP A 92 4.02 -5.61 -3.33
N ARG A 93 3.94 -6.62 -4.18
CA ARG A 93 4.15 -8.02 -3.80
C ARG A 93 5.55 -8.23 -3.21
N GLN A 94 6.59 -7.62 -3.79
CA GLN A 94 7.96 -7.69 -3.25
C GLN A 94 8.08 -6.96 -1.90
N LYS A 95 7.46 -5.78 -1.76
CA LYS A 95 7.41 -5.05 -0.47
C LYS A 95 6.71 -5.88 0.60
N GLY A 96 5.59 -6.52 0.29
CA GLY A 96 4.87 -7.41 1.19
C GLY A 96 5.73 -8.59 1.67
N LYS A 97 6.47 -9.23 0.76
CA LYS A 97 7.43 -10.29 1.12
C LYS A 97 8.54 -9.78 2.05
N LYS A 98 9.10 -8.60 1.79
CA LYS A 98 10.13 -8.00 2.64
C LYS A 98 9.58 -7.70 4.03
N LEU A 99 8.40 -7.07 4.11
CA LEU A 99 7.73 -6.77 5.37
C LEU A 99 7.46 -8.04 6.19
N SER A 100 6.94 -9.11 5.56
CA SER A 100 6.69 -10.39 6.23
C SER A 100 7.98 -10.98 6.83
N ARG A 101 9.11 -10.92 6.11
CA ARG A 101 10.41 -11.39 6.62
C ARG A 101 10.90 -10.58 7.82
N GLU A 102 10.80 -9.25 7.76
CA GLU A 102 11.16 -8.39 8.90
C GLU A 102 10.24 -8.63 10.09
N TRP A 103 8.94 -8.79 9.86
CA TRP A 103 7.96 -9.10 10.90
C TRP A 103 8.28 -10.42 11.61
N GLN A 104 8.65 -11.46 10.86
CA GLN A 104 9.09 -12.73 11.44
C GLN A 104 10.38 -12.59 12.24
N ARG A 105 11.36 -11.79 11.78
CA ARG A 105 12.58 -11.53 12.56
C ARG A 105 12.27 -10.79 13.85
N PHE A 106 11.45 -9.75 13.76
CA PHE A 106 10.99 -8.98 14.91
C PHE A 106 10.27 -9.88 15.93
N GLY A 107 9.37 -10.75 15.47
CA GLY A 107 8.66 -11.71 16.32
C GLY A 107 9.62 -12.65 17.04
N ARG A 108 10.60 -13.24 16.33
CA ARG A 108 11.62 -14.12 16.94
C ARG A 108 12.49 -13.38 17.97
N TYR A 109 12.92 -12.17 17.64
CA TYR A 109 13.72 -11.35 18.56
C TYR A 109 12.94 -11.02 19.83
N THR A 110 11.74 -10.49 19.69
CA THR A 110 10.88 -10.10 20.81
C THR A 110 10.56 -11.30 21.70
N ALA A 111 10.20 -12.45 21.12
CA ALA A 111 9.99 -13.67 21.89
C ALA A 111 11.25 -14.06 22.67
N SER A 112 12.43 -14.04 22.02
CA SER A 112 13.69 -14.39 22.67
C SER A 112 14.04 -13.47 23.84
N VAL A 113 13.77 -12.17 23.72
CA VAL A 113 13.95 -11.20 24.80
C VAL A 113 13.00 -11.50 25.96
N MET A 114 11.70 -11.68 25.67
CA MET A 114 10.70 -12.01 26.68
C MET A 114 11.02 -13.31 27.42
N TRP A 115 11.46 -14.36 26.72
CA TRP A 115 11.88 -15.62 27.36
C TRP A 115 13.04 -15.42 28.35
N LYS A 116 14.01 -14.59 28.00
CA LYS A 116 15.13 -14.27 28.90
C LYS A 116 14.65 -13.49 30.13
N GLU A 117 13.81 -12.48 29.93
CA GLU A 117 13.28 -11.67 31.04
C GLU A 117 12.42 -12.51 31.99
N VAL A 118 11.55 -13.37 31.46
CA VAL A 118 10.77 -14.33 32.27
C VAL A 118 11.69 -15.27 33.06
N GLY A 119 12.75 -15.79 32.42
CA GLY A 119 13.74 -16.63 33.11
C GLY A 119 14.44 -15.88 34.25
N ILE A 120 14.80 -14.62 34.06
CA ILE A 120 15.39 -13.77 35.11
C ILE A 120 14.41 -13.57 36.26
N PHE A 121 13.14 -13.27 35.98
CA PHE A 121 12.12 -13.10 37.02
C PHE A 121 11.84 -14.40 37.78
N GLN A 122 11.81 -15.54 37.09
CA GLN A 122 11.68 -16.85 37.74
C GLN A 122 12.84 -17.15 38.68
N GLN A 123 14.08 -16.87 38.26
CA GLN A 123 15.25 -17.05 39.12
C GLN A 123 15.18 -16.14 40.36
N LYS A 124 14.84 -14.86 40.17
CA LYS A 124 14.70 -13.90 41.28
C LYS A 124 13.61 -14.33 42.27
N LEU A 125 12.50 -14.89 41.78
CA LEU A 125 11.43 -15.39 42.63
C LEU A 125 11.91 -16.57 43.48
N LYS A 126 12.64 -17.52 42.89
CA LYS A 126 13.25 -18.64 43.61
C LYS A 126 14.26 -18.20 44.68
N ASP A 127 15.09 -17.21 44.38
CA ASP A 127 16.05 -16.66 45.35
C ASP A 127 15.33 -16.01 46.53
N LEU A 128 14.23 -15.28 46.28
CA LEU A 128 13.41 -14.68 47.33
C LEU A 128 12.70 -15.74 48.20
N GLU A 129 12.16 -16.80 47.59
CA GLU A 129 11.56 -17.92 48.32
C GLU A 129 12.59 -18.59 49.25
N THR A 130 13.79 -18.87 48.74
CA THR A 130 14.88 -19.48 49.52
C THR A 130 15.31 -18.59 50.69
N ASN A 131 15.43 -17.29 50.44
CA ASN A 131 15.77 -16.32 51.50
C ASN A 131 14.67 -16.23 52.56
N GLN A 132 13.40 -16.25 52.15
CA GLN A 132 12.27 -16.26 53.07
C GLN A 132 12.30 -17.50 53.98
N GLU A 133 12.60 -18.68 53.43
CA GLU A 133 12.75 -19.91 54.21
C GLU A 133 13.90 -19.82 55.23
N SER A 134 15.04 -19.24 54.84
CA SER A 134 16.18 -19.02 55.77
C SER A 134 15.78 -18.12 56.92
N VAL A 135 15.18 -16.97 56.62
CA VAL A 135 14.73 -16.01 57.64
C VAL A 135 13.69 -16.63 58.56
N MET A 136 12.77 -17.44 58.03
CA MET A 136 11.80 -18.18 58.85
C MET A 136 12.49 -19.17 59.80
N ARG A 137 13.50 -19.90 59.32
CA ARG A 137 14.26 -20.85 60.15
C ARG A 137 15.00 -20.13 61.27
N GLU A 138 15.75 -19.09 60.94
CA GLU A 138 16.43 -18.23 61.91
C GLU A 138 15.44 -17.64 62.94
N ASN A 139 14.26 -17.23 62.50
CA ASN A 139 13.22 -16.72 63.40
C ASN A 139 12.71 -17.78 64.38
N VAL A 140 12.59 -19.04 63.95
CA VAL A 140 12.20 -20.17 64.83
C VAL A 140 13.31 -20.47 65.83
N GLU A 141 14.57 -20.56 65.37
CA GLU A 141 15.73 -20.77 66.24
C GLU A 141 15.85 -19.67 67.31
N LEU A 142 15.67 -18.40 66.91
CA LEU A 142 15.66 -17.28 67.86
C LEU A 142 14.52 -17.38 68.88
N LYS A 143 13.32 -17.81 68.46
CA LYS A 143 12.20 -18.04 69.38
C LYS A 143 12.49 -19.15 70.39
N GLU A 144 13.17 -20.22 69.96
CA GLU A 144 13.59 -21.32 70.85
C GLU A 144 14.64 -20.85 71.87
N ILE A 145 15.62 -20.05 71.44
CA ILE A 145 16.61 -19.45 72.35
C ILE A 145 15.94 -18.56 73.40
N ILE A 146 14.98 -17.73 73.00
CA ILE A 146 14.23 -16.88 73.95
C ILE A 146 13.49 -17.73 74.98
N LEU A 147 12.83 -18.81 74.54
CA LEU A 147 12.12 -19.73 75.44
C LEU A 147 13.07 -20.34 76.49
N MET A 148 14.24 -20.82 76.07
CA MET A 148 15.24 -21.38 76.99
C MET A 148 15.73 -20.34 78.01
N LEU A 149 15.98 -19.10 77.58
CA LEU A 149 16.39 -18.00 78.46
C LEU A 149 15.28 -17.62 79.47
N ASP A 150 14.01 -17.65 79.04
CA ASP A 150 12.86 -17.41 79.91
C ASP A 150 12.70 -18.53 80.97
N ASP A 151 12.89 -19.79 80.58
CA ASP A 151 12.86 -20.94 81.49
C ASP A 151 13.99 -20.88 82.54
N GLU A 152 15.20 -20.48 82.15
CA GLU A 152 16.31 -20.26 83.10
C GLU A 152 15.99 -19.13 84.10
N ARG A 153 15.36 -18.04 83.63
CA ARG A 153 14.94 -16.93 84.51
C ARG A 153 13.84 -17.36 85.49
N ASN A 154 12.96 -18.28 85.10
CA ASN A 154 11.81 -18.70 85.90
C ASN A 154 12.08 -19.95 86.78
N GLY A 155 13.06 -20.80 86.41
CA GLY A 155 13.44 -22.03 87.11
C GLY A 155 14.44 -21.84 88.25
N ALA A 156 15.20 -20.74 88.26
CA ALA A 156 16.07 -20.34 89.37
C ALA A 156 15.34 -19.40 90.35
N GLY A 157 14.39 -19.95 91.09
CA GLY A 157 13.80 -19.26 92.23
C GLY A 157 12.76 -18.20 91.85
N SER A 158 11.51 -18.66 91.83
CA SER A 158 10.38 -17.84 92.27
C SER A 158 10.70 -17.19 93.62
N ARG A 159 11.24 -15.98 93.58
CA ARG A 159 11.01 -14.92 94.56
C ARG A 159 10.52 -13.71 93.77
N SER A 160 9.23 -13.71 93.48
CA SER A 160 8.47 -12.48 93.37
C SER A 160 8.63 -11.70 94.68
N SER A 161 9.69 -10.90 94.80
CA SER A 161 9.65 -9.75 95.70
C SER A 161 8.87 -8.66 94.99
N ILE A 162 7.61 -8.58 95.41
CA ILE A 162 6.89 -7.33 95.56
C ILE A 162 7.85 -6.28 96.16
N ASP A 163 8.37 -5.38 95.34
CA ASP A 163 8.61 -3.95 95.65
C ASP A 163 9.44 -3.32 94.52
N SER A 164 8.74 -2.71 93.58
CA SER A 164 9.18 -1.50 92.88
C SER A 164 7.91 -0.84 92.33
N GLN A 165 6.99 -0.53 93.25
CA GLN A 165 6.12 0.61 93.04
C GLN A 165 6.92 1.85 93.44
N SER A 166 6.83 2.91 92.63
CA SER A 166 7.59 4.18 92.67
C SER A 166 8.98 4.08 92.05
N SER A 167 9.33 4.74 90.94
CA SER A 167 8.80 5.98 90.37
C SER A 167 9.15 6.06 88.87
N LEU A 168 8.17 5.94 87.98
CA LEU A 168 8.14 6.58 86.65
C LEU A 168 6.68 6.80 86.22
N THR A 169 5.88 7.39 87.12
CA THR A 169 4.73 8.21 86.73
C THR A 169 5.26 9.63 86.51
N ASN A 170 5.00 10.16 85.31
CA ASN A 170 5.49 11.39 84.67
C ASN A 170 6.51 11.02 83.58
N LEU A 171 6.13 10.80 82.32
CA LEU A 171 5.50 11.80 81.46
C LEU A 171 4.56 11.13 80.44
N ASN A 172 3.25 11.28 80.68
CA ASN A 172 2.31 11.37 79.57
C ASN A 172 2.45 12.78 78.99
N GLY A 173 3.08 12.92 77.82
CA GLY A 173 3.21 14.24 77.20
C GLY A 173 4.07 14.31 75.95
N GLY A 174 3.50 13.90 74.81
CA GLY A 174 3.70 14.59 73.52
C GLY A 174 4.93 14.24 72.70
N SER A 175 4.69 14.08 71.38
CA SER A 175 5.58 14.41 70.26
C SER A 175 7.02 13.88 70.30
N ALA A 176 7.53 13.12 69.35
CA ALA A 176 7.40 13.34 67.93
C ALA A 176 7.95 12.13 67.18
N THR A 177 7.31 11.87 66.05
CA THR A 177 7.86 11.19 64.90
C THR A 177 9.25 11.73 64.55
N VAL A 178 10.29 10.89 64.61
CA VAL A 178 11.50 11.11 63.81
C VAL A 178 11.51 9.99 62.77
N ARG A 179 10.71 10.19 61.72
CA ARG A 179 10.88 9.52 60.45
C ARG A 179 12.03 10.23 59.76
N ASP A 180 13.16 9.56 59.61
CA ASP A 180 14.23 10.03 58.73
C ASP A 180 13.83 9.65 57.30
N VAL A 181 13.51 10.66 56.50
CA VAL A 181 13.07 10.56 55.11
C VAL A 181 14.23 11.07 54.27
N GLY A 182 15.04 10.16 53.73
CA GLY A 182 16.14 10.50 52.82
C GLY A 182 15.73 10.28 51.37
N ASP A 183 15.35 11.34 50.66
CA ASP A 183 15.08 11.36 49.22
C ASP A 183 16.32 11.80 48.42
N GLY A 184 17.23 10.86 48.17
CA GLY A 184 18.41 11.11 47.34
C GLY A 184 18.11 11.13 45.85
N SER A 185 17.62 12.24 45.30
CA SER A 185 17.66 12.53 43.86
C SER A 185 18.88 13.40 43.52
N SER A 186 19.58 13.06 42.43
CA SER A 186 20.57 13.93 41.81
C SER A 186 20.37 13.94 40.30
N THR A 187 19.97 15.10 39.79
CA THR A 187 19.97 15.48 38.37
C THR A 187 20.78 16.77 38.22
N SER A 188 21.85 16.74 37.43
CA SER A 188 22.49 17.92 36.81
C SER A 188 23.55 17.40 35.82
N SER A 189 23.39 17.52 34.50
CA SER A 189 23.47 18.72 33.63
C SER A 189 24.91 19.19 33.37
N THR A 190 25.41 18.97 32.15
CA THR A 190 26.25 19.95 31.41
C THR A 190 26.25 19.58 29.93
N GLY A 191 25.78 20.49 29.07
CA GLY A 191 26.08 20.48 27.64
C GLY A 191 27.33 21.31 27.34
N SER A 192 27.89 21.17 26.14
CA SER A 192 28.32 22.32 25.33
C SER A 192 28.70 21.91 23.92
N ALA A 193 28.43 22.83 23.00
CA ALA A 193 28.68 22.77 21.56
C ALA A 193 30.09 23.27 21.21
N GLY A 194 30.58 22.92 20.01
CA GLY A 194 31.76 23.57 19.41
C GLY A 194 32.26 22.85 18.16
N SER A 195 32.11 23.51 17.00
CA SER A 195 32.35 23.03 15.63
C SER A 195 33.77 23.45 15.13
N PRO A 196 34.17 23.31 13.84
CA PRO A 196 35.36 22.55 13.42
C PRO A 196 36.46 23.41 12.77
N ASP A 197 37.62 22.81 12.44
CA ASP A 197 38.47 23.36 11.38
C ASP A 197 39.33 22.30 10.64
N HIS A 198 39.52 22.56 9.34
CA HIS A 198 40.18 21.73 8.32
C HIS A 198 41.71 21.96 8.30
N HIS A 199 42.53 20.95 7.92
CA HIS A 199 43.46 21.01 6.76
C HIS A 199 44.22 19.69 6.46
N HIS A 200 44.41 19.51 5.15
CA HIS A 200 45.07 18.51 4.26
C HIS A 200 46.22 17.57 4.69
N ASN A 201 46.09 16.28 4.29
CA ASN A 201 46.91 15.50 3.31
C ASN A 201 46.57 13.98 3.45
N HIS A 202 46.77 13.03 2.54
CA HIS A 202 46.77 12.85 1.08
C HIS A 202 46.88 11.31 0.88
N MET A 203 46.11 10.71 -0.06
CA MET A 203 46.16 9.31 -0.57
C MET A 203 45.74 8.18 0.40
N HIS A 204 44.96 7.13 0.10
CA HIS A 204 44.63 6.36 -1.12
C HIS A 204 43.19 5.74 -1.01
N LYS A 205 42.54 5.51 -2.16
CA LYS A 205 41.26 4.79 -2.43
C LYS A 205 41.28 3.27 -2.05
N PRO A 206 40.19 2.49 -2.22
CA PRO A 206 38.77 2.72 -1.87
C PRO A 206 38.10 1.48 -1.21
N SER A 207 36.89 1.65 -0.67
CA SER A 207 35.69 0.82 -0.93
C SER A 207 34.82 0.51 0.30
N GLU A 208 33.53 0.76 0.06
CA GLU A 208 32.32 0.12 0.60
C GLU A 208 31.93 0.28 2.08
N GLY A 209 30.84 1.02 2.24
CA GLY A 209 29.67 0.54 2.98
C GLY A 209 29.52 1.05 4.40
N LYS A 210 28.56 1.96 4.61
CA LYS A 210 27.52 1.84 5.66
C LYS A 210 26.58 3.04 5.73
N MET A 211 25.30 2.70 5.76
CA MET A 211 24.22 3.24 6.61
C MET A 211 24.21 4.75 6.89
N VAL A 212 23.25 5.43 6.26
CA VAL A 212 22.69 6.68 6.81
C VAL A 212 21.35 6.36 7.46
N SER A 213 21.27 6.73 8.74
CA SER A 213 20.08 6.70 9.58
C SER A 213 19.06 7.73 9.09
N ILE A 214 17.85 7.29 8.74
CA ILE A 214 16.71 8.19 8.52
C ILE A 214 15.79 8.03 9.72
N ARG A 215 15.86 8.98 10.66
CA ARG A 215 14.81 9.23 11.65
C ARG A 215 13.54 9.60 10.89
N ARG A 216 12.44 8.86 11.08
CA ARG A 216 11.10 9.26 10.62
C ARG A 216 10.28 9.70 11.81
N SER A 217 9.95 10.99 11.83
CA SER A 217 8.88 11.56 12.65
C SER A 217 7.54 11.03 12.13
N MET A 218 6.67 10.66 13.06
CA MET A 218 5.40 9.97 12.81
C MET A 218 4.27 10.95 13.13
N ASP A 219 4.09 11.98 12.32
CA ASP A 219 2.95 12.89 12.44
C ASP A 219 2.61 13.43 11.04
N ASP A 220 1.61 12.82 10.39
CA ASP A 220 0.61 13.52 9.56
C ASP A 220 -0.31 12.49 8.88
N LEU A 221 -1.37 12.11 9.60
CA LEU A 221 -2.52 11.39 9.04
C LEU A 221 -3.79 12.08 9.51
N SER A 222 -4.01 13.29 9.00
CA SER A 222 -5.29 13.96 9.12
C SER A 222 -5.46 15.01 8.03
N THR A 223 -6.02 14.60 6.89
CA THR A 223 -6.98 15.45 6.19
C THR A 223 -7.96 14.61 5.40
N ASN A 224 -9.18 14.54 5.93
CA ASN A 224 -10.39 14.13 5.25
C ASN A 224 -10.91 15.32 4.43
N HIS A 225 -11.16 15.14 3.14
CA HIS A 225 -12.09 15.96 2.34
C HIS A 225 -12.58 15.07 1.19
N LEU A 226 -13.71 14.39 1.39
CA LEU A 226 -15.05 14.79 0.93
C LEU A 226 -15.30 14.58 -0.57
N LEU A 227 -16.36 13.80 -0.82
CA LEU A 227 -17.24 13.76 -2.01
C LEU A 227 -16.82 12.88 -3.21
N ARG A 228 -17.43 11.70 -3.30
CA ARG A 228 -18.16 11.33 -4.52
C ARG A 228 -19.31 10.36 -4.25
N SER A 229 -20.52 10.89 -4.29
CA SER A 229 -21.78 10.15 -4.27
C SER A 229 -21.89 9.22 -5.49
N ILE A 230 -22.28 7.97 -5.24
CA ILE A 230 -22.64 6.99 -6.29
C ILE A 230 -24.16 7.11 -6.52
N PRO A 231 -24.65 7.33 -7.75
CA PRO A 231 -26.07 7.20 -8.04
C PRO A 231 -26.41 5.71 -8.21
N ASN A 232 -27.28 5.20 -7.33
CA ASN A 232 -27.94 3.92 -7.55
C ASN A 232 -29.01 4.10 -8.63
N GLY A 233 -28.90 3.33 -9.70
CA GLY A 233 -29.96 3.21 -10.69
C GLY A 233 -29.62 2.13 -11.70
N LEU A 234 -30.07 0.90 -11.44
CA LEU A 234 -30.35 -0.09 -12.46
C LEU A 234 -31.55 -0.94 -12.04
N ASN A 235 -32.44 -1.11 -13.02
CA ASN A 235 -33.65 -1.92 -13.05
C ASN A 235 -33.41 -3.38 -12.65
#